data_AF-A0A2M8EKV5-F1
#
_entry.id   AF-A0A2M8EKV5-F1
#
_cell.length_a   1.000
_cell.length_b   1.000
_cell.length_c   1.000
_cell.angle_alpha   90.00
_cell.angle_beta   90.00
_cell.angle_gamma   90.00
#
_symmetry.space_group_name_H-M   'P 1'
#
loop_
_entity.id
_entity.type
_entity.pdbx_description
1 polymer ?
#
loop_
_entity_poly.entity_id
_entity_poly.type
_entity_poly.pdbx_seq_one_letter_code
_entity_poly.pdbx_strand_id
1 'polypeptide(L)'
;MIISRMKKTDKEYLENFKRNRIKAFGSIAGITFGVVIIFFLIGYYIDTTFNTKPYGIIILLVVSFPIVQVILYRILKKIYSDKN
;
A
#
# COMPACT_ATOMS: atom_id res chain seq x y z
N MET A 1 33.47 -14.07 24.07
CA MET A 1 33.60 -13.16 22.90
C MET A 1 32.61 -13.47 21.76
N ILE A 2 32.12 -14.70 21.61
CA ILE A 2 31.20 -15.11 20.50
C ILE A 2 29.76 -14.66 20.74
N ILE A 3 29.26 -14.75 21.98
CA ILE A 3 27.87 -14.41 22.37
C ILE A 3 27.57 -12.90 22.19
N SER A 4 28.55 -12.03 22.41
CA SER A 4 28.39 -10.59 22.22
C SER A 4 28.35 -10.18 20.74
N ARG A 5 29.00 -10.93 19.85
CA ARG A 5 28.90 -10.73 18.39
C ARG A 5 27.52 -11.15 17.88
N MET A 6 27.01 -12.31 18.29
CA MET A 6 25.65 -12.77 17.91
C MET A 6 24.56 -11.78 18.31
N LYS A 7 24.58 -11.27 19.55
CA LYS A 7 23.60 -10.24 20.00
C LYS A 7 23.68 -8.92 19.22
N LYS A 8 24.86 -8.56 18.68
CA LYS A 8 25.04 -7.34 17.90
C LYS A 8 24.47 -7.52 16.49
N THR A 9 24.71 -8.69 15.90
CA THR A 9 24.13 -9.11 14.63
C THR A 9 22.60 -9.17 14.72
N ASP A 10 22.02 -9.83 15.72
CA ASP A 10 20.55 -9.92 15.86
C ASP A 10 19.88 -8.55 16.00
N LYS A 11 20.48 -7.61 16.74
CA LYS A 11 19.97 -6.25 16.88
C LYS A 11 20.03 -5.47 15.57
N GLU A 12 21.14 -5.58 14.83
CA GLU A 12 21.30 -4.93 13.53
C GLU A 12 20.34 -5.49 12.47
N TYR A 13 20.12 -6.81 12.48
CA TYR A 13 19.08 -7.45 11.65
C TYR A 13 17.68 -6.98 12.03
N LEU A 14 17.37 -6.88 13.33
CA LEU A 14 16.08 -6.36 13.81
C LEU A 14 15.86 -4.89 13.42
N GLU A 15 16.88 -4.04 13.52
CA GLU A 15 16.79 -2.63 13.12
C GLU A 15 16.63 -2.48 11.61
N ASN A 16 17.39 -3.22 10.81
CA ASN A 16 17.24 -3.21 9.35
C ASN A 16 15.88 -3.77 8.92
N PHE A 17 15.37 -4.81 9.59
CA PHE A 17 14.03 -5.35 9.36
C PHE A 17 12.94 -4.34 9.70
N LYS A 18 13.03 -3.67 10.86
CA LYS A 18 12.11 -2.59 11.25
C LYS A 18 12.12 -1.44 10.24
N ARG A 19 13.31 -0.98 9.82
CA ARG A 19 13.45 0.14 8.87
C ARG A 19 12.84 -0.20 7.51
N ASN A 20 13.08 -1.40 6.99
CA ASN A 20 12.52 -1.84 5.72
C ASN A 20 11.00 -2.05 5.80
N ARG A 21 10.51 -2.55 6.94
CA ARG A 21 9.07 -2.71 7.19
C ARG A 21 8.36 -1.36 7.21
N ILE A 22 8.91 -0.35 7.89
CA ILE A 22 8.33 1.01 7.94
C ILE A 22 8.28 1.63 6.54
N LYS A 23 9.35 1.50 5.75
CA LYS A 23 9.37 1.99 4.36
C LYS A 23 8.30 1.31 3.51
N ALA A 24 8.19 -0.02 3.61
CA ALA A 24 7.17 -0.78 2.89
C ALA A 24 5.74 -0.36 3.30
N PHE A 25 5.47 -0.19 4.60
CA PHE A 25 4.18 0.30 5.08
C PHE A 25 3.86 1.71 4.57
N GLY A 26 4.84 2.62 4.58
CA GLY A 26 4.65 3.98 4.06
C GLY A 26 4.29 3.97 2.57
N SER A 27 4.98 3.17 1.76
CA SER A 27 4.65 3.02 0.34
C SER A 27 3.28 2.40 0.12
N ILE A 28 2.93 1.33 0.85
CA ILE A 28 1.63 0.67 0.74
C ILE A 28 0.50 1.62 1.14
N ALA A 29 0.66 2.33 2.26
CA ALA A 29 -0.31 3.31 2.72
C ALA A 29 -0.47 4.44 1.70
N GLY A 30 0.63 5.00 1.17
CA GLY A 30 0.59 6.05 0.17
C GLY A 30 -0.14 5.63 -1.11
N ILE A 31 0.12 4.42 -1.61
CA ILE A 31 -0.58 3.86 -2.78
C ILE A 31 -2.06 3.67 -2.47
N THR A 32 -2.38 3.11 -1.31
CA THR A 32 -3.77 2.86 -0.90
C THR A 32 -4.55 4.17 -0.80
N PHE A 33 -4.00 5.16 -0.08
CA PHE A 33 -4.60 6.49 0.02
C PHE A 33 -4.74 7.17 -1.34
N GLY A 34 -3.71 7.09 -2.19
CA GLY A 34 -3.75 7.67 -3.54
C GLY A 34 -4.88 7.07 -4.37
N VAL A 35 -5.02 5.75 -4.40
CA VAL A 35 -6.09 5.07 -5.14
C VAL A 35 -7.46 5.42 -4.55
N VAL A 36 -7.63 5.37 -3.23
CA VAL A 36 -8.90 5.72 -2.58
C VAL A 36 -9.32 7.16 -2.90
N ILE A 37 -8.39 8.13 -2.84
CA ILE A 37 -8.67 9.54 -3.17
C ILE A 37 -9.08 9.69 -4.63
N ILE A 38 -8.38 9.04 -5.56
CA ILE A 38 -8.71 9.10 -6.99
C ILE A 38 -10.12 8.56 -7.23
N PHE A 39 -10.45 7.40 -6.69
CA PHE A 39 -11.77 6.79 -6.86
C PHE A 39 -12.87 7.59 -6.17
N PHE A 40 -12.58 8.19 -5.01
CA PHE A 40 -13.50 9.10 -4.33
C PHE A 40 -13.80 10.34 -5.18
N LEU A 41 -12.77 10.98 -5.75
CA LEU A 41 -12.93 12.15 -6.61
C LEU A 41 -13.72 11.82 -7.88
N ILE A 42 -13.45 10.68 -8.51
CA ILE A 42 -14.20 10.22 -9.69
C ILE A 42 -15.67 9.96 -9.31
N GLY A 43 -15.92 9.30 -8.18
CA GLY A 43 -17.27 9.01 -7.73
C GLY A 43 -18.04 10.28 -7.38
N TYR A 44 -17.38 11.23 -6.72
CA TYR A 44 -17.95 12.53 -6.41
C TYR A 44 -18.27 13.33 -7.68
N TYR A 45 -17.39 13.28 -8.69
CA TYR A 45 -17.63 13.93 -9.98
C TYR A 45 -18.84 13.32 -10.70
N ILE A 46 -18.98 11.99 -10.68
CA ILE A 46 -20.14 11.29 -11.25
C ILE A 46 -21.41 11.69 -10.49
N ASP A 47 -21.38 11.63 -9.16
CA ASP A 47 -22.56 11.92 -8.34
C ASP A 47 -23.03 13.37 -8.51
N THR A 48 -22.11 14.32 -8.63
CA THR A 48 -22.45 15.73 -8.90
C THR A 48 -22.92 15.96 -10.34
N THR A 49 -22.37 15.26 -11.32
CA THR A 49 -22.75 15.41 -12.74
C THR A 49 -24.15 14.83 -13.02
N PHE A 50 -24.47 13.69 -12.44
CA PHE A 50 -25.75 13.01 -12.65
C PHE A 50 -26.80 13.36 -11.59
N ASN A 51 -26.49 14.27 -10.66
CA ASN A 51 -27.33 14.64 -9.51
C ASN A 51 -27.81 13.41 -8.72
N THR A 52 -26.97 12.36 -8.68
CA THR A 52 -27.27 11.14 -7.97
C THR A 52 -26.92 11.30 -6.50
N LYS A 53 -27.67 10.59 -5.64
CA LYS A 53 -27.22 10.28 -4.27
C LYS A 53 -25.82 9.64 -4.32
N PRO A 54 -25.05 9.55 -3.21
CA PRO A 54 -23.63 9.17 -3.19
C PRO A 54 -23.33 7.69 -3.57
N TYR A 55 -24.04 7.14 -4.54
CA TYR A 55 -23.92 5.79 -5.05
C TYR A 55 -22.67 5.64 -5.91
N GLY A 56 -22.30 6.64 -6.71
CA GLY A 56 -21.08 6.64 -7.50
C GLY A 56 -19.84 6.53 -6.62
N ILE A 57 -19.78 7.34 -5.55
CA ILE A 57 -18.73 7.25 -4.52
C ILE A 57 -18.68 5.85 -3.90
N ILE A 58 -19.83 5.31 -3.46
CA ILE A 58 -19.87 3.99 -2.79
C ILE A 58 -19.38 2.88 -3.72
N ILE A 59 -19.89 2.83 -4.96
CA ILE A 59 -19.50 1.81 -5.94
C ILE A 59 -18.02 1.91 -6.26
N LEU A 60 -17.50 3.11 -6.51
CA LEU A 60 -16.09 3.31 -6.83
C LEU A 60 -15.18 3.02 -5.64
N LEU A 61 -15.60 3.31 -4.41
CA LEU A 61 -14.84 2.90 -3.21
C LEU A 61 -14.78 1.38 -3.06
N VAL A 62 -15.87 0.67 -3.28
CA VAL A 62 -15.88 -0.81 -3.24
C VAL A 62 -14.96 -1.37 -4.33
N VAL A 63 -15.01 -0.83 -5.54
CA VAL A 63 -14.15 -1.22 -6.67
C VAL A 63 -12.68 -0.84 -6.44
N SER A 64 -12.40 0.21 -5.67
CA SER A 64 -11.02 0.61 -5.35
C SER A 64 -10.26 -0.48 -4.58
N PHE A 65 -10.95 -1.28 -3.77
CA PHE A 65 -10.34 -2.33 -2.95
C PHE A 65 -9.63 -3.43 -3.78
N PRO A 66 -10.29 -4.13 -4.73
CA PRO A 66 -9.61 -5.09 -5.60
C PRO A 66 -8.51 -4.45 -6.45
N ILE A 67 -8.68 -3.18 -6.86
CA ILE A 67 -7.66 -2.46 -7.63
C ILE A 67 -6.39 -2.24 -6.82
N VAL A 68 -6.52 -1.81 -5.56
CA VAL A 68 -5.37 -1.70 -4.64
C VAL A 68 -4.67 -3.05 -4.49
N GLN A 69 -5.42 -4.14 -4.31
CA GLN A 69 -4.82 -5.48 -4.20
C GLN A 69 -4.01 -5.88 -5.44
N VAL A 70 -4.54 -5.62 -6.64
CA VAL A 70 -3.84 -5.91 -7.90
C VAL A 70 -2.56 -5.06 -8.04
N ILE A 71 -2.62 -3.77 -7.69
CA ILE A 71 -1.46 -2.87 -7.73
C ILE A 71 -0.39 -3.35 -6.74
N LEU A 72 -0.77 -3.66 -5.51
CA LEU A 72 0.15 -4.17 -4.48
C LEU A 72 0.79 -5.48 -4.90
N TYR A 73 0.01 -6.42 -5.45
CA TYR A 73 0.53 -7.67 -5.98
C TYR A 73 1.57 -7.45 -7.07
N ARG A 74 1.32 -6.53 -8.02
CA ARG A 74 2.28 -6.19 -9.08
C ARG A 74 3.56 -5.58 -8.53
N ILE A 75 3.46 -4.70 -7.54
CA ILE A 75 4.62 -4.05 -6.90
C ILE A 75 5.44 -5.07 -6.13
N LEU A 76 4.81 -5.91 -5.32
CA LEU A 76 5.49 -6.98 -4.59
C LEU A 76 6.16 -7.94 -5.57
N LYS A 77 5.45 -8.39 -6.61
CA LYS A 77 6.01 -9.28 -7.64
C LYS A 77 7.24 -8.64 -8.31
N LYS A 78 7.20 -7.35 -8.63
CA LYS A 78 8.35 -6.63 -9.19
C LYS A 78 9.55 -6.63 -8.24
N ILE A 79 9.33 -6.33 -6.96
CA ILE A 79 10.40 -6.30 -5.94
C ILE A 79 11.03 -7.69 -5.73
N TYR A 80 10.22 -8.75 -5.76
CA TYR A 80 10.71 -10.12 -5.61
C TYR A 80 11.37 -10.67 -6.87
N SER A 81 10.84 -10.35 -8.06
CA SER A 81 11.38 -10.84 -9.33
C SER A 81 12.69 -10.17 -9.74
N ASP A 82 12.95 -8.93 -9.29
CA ASP A 82 14.18 -8.18 -9.56
C ASP A 82 15.38 -8.66 -8.70
N LYS A 83 15.15 -9.62 -7.79
CA LYS A 83 16.17 -10.25 -6.94
C LYS A 83 16.64 -11.63 -7.41
N ASN A 84 16.06 -12.15 -8.50
CA ASN A 84 16.51 -13.37 -9.19
C ASN A 84 17.13 -13.00 -10.55
#